data_AF-A0A935Z1K7-F1
#
_entry.id   AF-A0A935Z1K7-F1
#
_cell.length_a   1.000
_cell.length_b   1.000
_cell.length_c   1.000
_cell.angle_alpha   90.00
_cell.angle_beta   90.00
_cell.angle_gamma   90.00
#
_symmetry.space_group_name_H-M   'P 1'
#
loop_
_entity.id
_entity.type
_entity.pdbx_description
1 polymer ?
#
loop_
_entity_poly.entity_id
_entity_poly.type
_entity_poly.pdbx_seq_one_letter_code
_entity_poly.pdbx_strand_id
1 'polypeptide(L)'
;MKKQTGFTLVELIAVIVILGILAATALPRFIDMSEGAEDAAVEAMAGNMGSAMAMNYAAAVATSAGVLGTPHVAVANCTDVNLILIGGYDTVAYTVTPADLGSALGDTAACTLRQNSSSKTATFQGINAP
;
A
#
# COMPACT_ATOMS: atom_id res chain seq x y z
N MET A 1 30.07 50.88 -27.07
CA MET A 1 30.68 49.64 -26.56
C MET A 1 29.83 49.14 -25.39
N LYS A 2 29.17 47.99 -25.51
CA LYS A 2 28.40 47.40 -24.40
C LYS A 2 29.38 46.69 -23.46
N LYS A 3 29.45 47.11 -22.20
CA LYS A 3 30.26 46.46 -21.15
C LYS A 3 29.67 45.07 -20.91
N GLN A 4 30.43 44.00 -21.18
CA GLN A 4 30.03 42.66 -20.73
C GLN A 4 30.11 42.61 -19.20
N THR A 5 28.95 42.57 -18.55
CA THR A 5 28.83 42.20 -17.14
C THR A 5 28.88 40.68 -17.06
N GLY A 6 30.09 40.14 -16.97
CA GLY A 6 30.31 38.72 -16.66
C GLY A 6 29.97 38.43 -15.19
N PHE A 7 29.50 37.22 -14.92
CA PHE A 7 29.27 36.71 -13.56
C PHE A 7 30.60 36.64 -12.81
N THR A 8 30.65 37.08 -11.55
CA THR A 8 31.90 37.04 -10.79
C THR A 8 32.14 35.64 -10.22
N LEU A 9 33.41 35.23 -10.06
CA LEU A 9 33.75 33.94 -9.44
C LEU A 9 33.18 33.83 -8.02
N VAL A 10 33.15 34.94 -7.28
CA VAL A 10 32.60 35.00 -5.92
C VAL A 10 31.10 34.70 -5.92
N GLU A 11 30.37 35.23 -6.89
CA GLU A 11 28.93 35.01 -7.03
C GLU A 11 28.60 33.54 -7.35
N LEU A 12 29.41 32.91 -8.20
CA LEU A 12 29.29 31.48 -8.48
C LEU A 12 29.57 30.63 -7.23
N ILE A 13 30.62 30.97 -6.47
CA ILE A 13 31.01 30.26 -5.25
C ILE A 13 29.94 30.42 -4.16
N ALA A 14 29.38 31.62 -3.98
CA ALA A 14 28.33 31.87 -3.00
C ALA A 14 27.09 30.99 -3.28
N VAL A 15 26.70 30.84 -4.55
CA VAL A 15 25.54 30.01 -4.94
C VAL A 15 25.77 28.53 -4.61
N ILE A 16 26.91 27.95 -4.97
CA ILE A 16 27.18 26.53 -4.68
C ILE A 16 27.29 26.25 -3.18
N VAL A 17 27.79 27.20 -2.39
CA VAL A 17 27.85 27.07 -0.92
C VAL A 17 26.44 27.07 -0.33
N ILE A 18 25.57 27.98 -0.77
CA ILE A 18 24.17 28.02 -0.32
C ILE A 18 23.43 26.73 -0.72
N LEU A 19 23.54 26.31 -1.98
CA LEU A 19 22.94 25.05 -2.45
C LEU A 19 23.48 23.84 -1.69
N GLY A 20 24.76 23.83 -1.32
CA GLY A 20 25.36 22.77 -0.51
C GLY A 20 24.73 22.65 0.89
N ILE A 21 24.51 23.78 1.57
CA ILE A 21 23.87 23.80 2.91
C ILE A 21 22.39 23.38 2.82
N LEU A 22 21.67 23.88 1.81
CA LEU A 22 20.28 23.50 1.58
C LEU A 22 20.15 22.01 1.26
N ALA A 23 21.03 21.47 0.41
CA ALA A 23 21.03 20.05 0.08
C ALA A 23 21.33 19.16 1.31
N ALA A 24 22.32 19.55 2.12
CA ALA A 24 22.70 18.80 3.33
C ALA A 24 21.56 18.71 4.36
N THR A 25 20.67 19.70 4.42
CA THR A 25 19.56 19.74 5.38
C THR A 25 18.24 19.21 4.82
N ALA A 26 17.98 19.38 3.52
CA ALA A 26 16.76 18.93 2.88
C ALA A 26 16.76 17.44 2.50
N LEU A 27 17.92 16.90 2.10
CA LEU A 27 18.01 15.51 1.61
C LEU A 27 17.60 14.47 2.68
N PRO A 28 18.05 14.55 3.95
CA PRO A 28 17.65 13.56 4.97
C PRO A 28 16.13 13.54 5.18
N ARG A 29 15.51 14.72 5.27
CA ARG A 29 14.06 14.83 5.46
C ARG A 29 13.26 14.32 4.26
N PHE A 30 13.78 14.49 3.05
CA PHE A 30 13.15 13.97 1.86
C PHE A 30 13.12 12.44 1.87
N ILE A 31 14.21 11.79 2.29
CA ILE A 31 14.29 10.33 2.43
C ILE A 31 13.31 9.84 3.50
N ASP A 32 13.32 10.46 4.69
CA ASP A 32 12.40 10.10 5.78
C ASP A 32 10.93 10.21 5.35
N MET A 33 10.58 11.26 4.60
CA MET A 33 9.23 11.46 4.09
C MET A 33 8.85 10.41 3.03
N SER A 34 9.80 10.01 2.18
CA SER A 34 9.57 8.93 1.22
C SER A 34 9.30 7.59 1.92
N GLU A 35 10.10 7.23 2.93
CA GLU A 35 9.87 6.00 3.70
C GLU A 35 8.50 6.02 4.41
N GLY A 36 8.14 7.14 5.05
CA GLY A 36 6.83 7.28 5.69
C GLY A 36 5.66 7.23 4.71
N ALA A 37 5.84 7.72 3.48
CA ALA A 37 4.83 7.62 2.43
C ALA A 37 4.63 6.18 1.95
N GLU A 38 5.71 5.40 1.85
CA GLU A 38 5.63 3.97 1.50
C GLU A 38 4.95 3.15 2.59
N ASP A 39 5.27 3.41 3.86
CA ASP A 39 4.61 2.78 5.01
C ASP A 39 3.10 3.08 5.03
N ALA A 40 2.72 4.35 4.84
CA ALA A 40 1.32 4.73 4.75
C ALA A 40 0.60 4.10 3.54
N ALA A 41 1.29 3.94 2.40
CA ALA A 41 0.72 3.33 1.20
C ALA A 41 0.41 1.83 1.40
N VAL A 42 1.34 1.07 2.00
CA VAL A 42 1.13 -0.36 2.27
C VAL A 42 0.04 -0.57 3.33
N GLU A 43 -0.03 0.29 4.35
CA GLU A 43 -1.10 0.27 5.36
C GLU A 43 -2.47 0.62 4.76
N ALA A 44 -2.54 1.64 3.91
CA ALA A 44 -3.77 2.00 3.21
C ALA A 44 -4.29 0.84 2.34
N MET A 45 -3.38 0.16 1.65
CA MET A 45 -3.73 -0.98 0.83
C MET A 45 -4.21 -2.18 1.67
N ALA A 46 -3.54 -2.48 2.78
CA ALA A 46 -4.01 -3.48 3.73
C ALA A 46 -5.40 -3.13 4.31
N GLY A 47 -5.66 -1.87 4.62
CA GLY A 47 -6.97 -1.39 5.06
C GLY A 47 -8.07 -1.58 4.01
N ASN A 48 -7.76 -1.31 2.74
CA ASN A 48 -8.68 -1.57 1.62
C ASN A 48 -9.00 -3.07 1.47
N MET A 49 -7.98 -3.92 1.63
CA MET A 49 -8.11 -5.38 1.55
C MET A 49 -8.94 -5.94 2.71
N GLY A 50 -8.70 -5.49 3.95
CA GLY A 50 -9.52 -5.84 5.10
C GLY A 50 -10.98 -5.38 4.95
N SER A 51 -11.20 -4.20 4.38
CA SER A 51 -12.54 -3.70 4.10
C SER A 51 -13.26 -4.55 3.04
N ALA A 52 -12.56 -4.96 1.98
CA ALA A 52 -13.11 -5.85 0.97
C ALA A 52 -13.51 -7.21 1.57
N MET A 53 -12.65 -7.78 2.44
CA MET A 53 -12.96 -9.01 3.18
C MET A 53 -14.22 -8.88 4.03
N ALA A 54 -14.35 -7.79 4.78
CA ALA A 54 -15.53 -7.54 5.63
C ALA A 54 -16.82 -7.39 4.80
N MET A 55 -16.76 -6.70 3.66
CA MET A 55 -17.90 -6.56 2.75
C MET A 55 -18.31 -7.90 2.14
N ASN A 56 -17.34 -8.69 1.66
CA ASN A 56 -17.61 -10.02 1.10
C ASN A 56 -18.17 -10.97 2.15
N TYR A 57 -17.63 -10.94 3.36
CA TYR A 57 -18.15 -11.72 4.49
C TYR A 57 -19.59 -11.32 4.84
N ALA A 58 -19.91 -10.01 4.90
CA ALA A 58 -21.27 -9.56 5.17
C ALA A 58 -22.27 -10.06 4.12
N ALA A 59 -21.87 -10.06 2.84
CA ALA A 59 -22.65 -10.64 1.76
C ALA A 59 -22.84 -12.17 1.95
N ALA A 60 -21.77 -12.90 2.30
CA ALA A 60 -21.82 -14.34 2.54
C ALA A 60 -22.74 -14.71 3.72
N VAL A 61 -22.72 -13.92 4.81
CA VAL A 61 -23.64 -14.10 5.94
C VAL A 61 -25.08 -13.89 5.50
N ALA A 62 -25.38 -12.84 4.72
CA ALA A 62 -26.72 -12.58 4.23
C ALA A 62 -27.24 -13.69 3.27
N THR A 63 -26.35 -14.24 2.44
CA THR A 63 -26.62 -15.44 1.61
C THR A 63 -26.94 -16.65 2.49
N SER A 64 -26.13 -16.92 3.51
CA SER A 64 -26.31 -18.06 4.41
C SER A 64 -27.62 -17.99 5.22
N ALA A 65 -28.10 -16.78 5.47
CA ALA A 65 -29.39 -16.50 6.12
C ALA A 65 -30.59 -16.51 5.15
N GLY A 66 -30.37 -16.74 3.85
CA GLY A 66 -31.43 -16.76 2.83
C GLY A 66 -32.04 -15.40 2.52
N VAL A 67 -31.37 -14.30 2.90
CA VAL A 67 -31.86 -12.93 2.65
C VAL A 67 -31.50 -12.46 1.24
N LEU A 68 -30.32 -12.86 0.76
CA LEU A 68 -29.81 -12.53 -0.58
C LEU A 68 -29.56 -13.82 -1.38
N GLY A 69 -29.38 -13.68 -2.70
CA GLY A 69 -28.85 -14.74 -3.56
C GLY A 69 -27.35 -14.98 -3.30
N THR A 70 -26.51 -15.08 -4.34
CA THR A 70 -25.05 -15.25 -4.18
C THR A 70 -24.25 -14.00 -4.62
N PRO A 71 -24.36 -12.85 -3.92
CA PRO A 71 -23.58 -11.66 -4.25
C PRO A 71 -22.15 -11.70 -3.66
N HIS A 72 -21.72 -12.80 -3.03
CA HIS A 72 -20.36 -12.98 -2.50
C HIS A 72 -19.52 -13.90 -3.38
N VAL A 73 -18.20 -13.79 -3.24
CA VAL A 73 -17.21 -14.68 -3.84
C VAL A 73 -16.65 -15.61 -2.76
N ALA A 74 -16.41 -16.87 -3.11
CA ALA A 74 -15.78 -17.82 -2.22
C ALA A 74 -14.32 -17.40 -1.91
N VAL A 75 -13.97 -17.28 -0.64
CA VAL A 75 -12.63 -16.89 -0.15
C VAL A 75 -12.22 -17.89 0.92
N ALA A 76 -11.17 -18.67 0.65
CA ALA A 76 -10.62 -19.67 1.58
C ALA A 76 -9.15 -19.40 1.93
N ASN A 77 -8.44 -18.61 1.13
CA ASN A 77 -7.05 -18.23 1.36
C ASN A 77 -6.87 -16.71 1.29
N CYS A 78 -5.90 -16.17 2.02
CA CYS A 78 -5.52 -14.75 1.95
C CYS A 78 -5.26 -14.24 0.51
N THR A 79 -4.80 -15.09 -0.41
CA THR A 79 -4.58 -14.70 -1.82
C THR A 79 -5.88 -14.45 -2.60
N ASP A 80 -7.00 -15.00 -2.13
CA ASP A 80 -8.31 -14.85 -2.78
C ASP A 80 -8.86 -13.42 -2.65
N VAL A 81 -8.22 -12.59 -1.82
CA VAL A 81 -8.45 -11.14 -1.76
C VAL A 81 -8.39 -10.45 -3.13
N ASN A 82 -7.64 -11.02 -4.08
CA ASN A 82 -7.56 -10.51 -5.45
C ASN A 82 -8.90 -10.63 -6.20
N LEU A 83 -9.74 -11.60 -5.83
CA LEU A 83 -11.03 -11.85 -6.47
C LEU A 83 -12.12 -10.89 -5.99
N ILE A 84 -11.97 -10.34 -4.79
CA ILE A 84 -12.95 -9.47 -4.14
C ILE A 84 -12.62 -7.96 -4.27
N LEU A 85 -11.41 -7.62 -4.73
CA LEU A 85 -11.07 -6.26 -5.12
C LEU A 85 -11.60 -5.94 -6.52
N ILE A 86 -12.27 -4.80 -6.69
CA ILE A 86 -12.70 -4.31 -8.00
C ILE A 86 -11.44 -4.02 -8.83
N GLY A 87 -11.18 -4.86 -9.84
CA GLY A 87 -9.97 -4.77 -10.68
C GLY A 87 -8.74 -5.48 -10.12
N GLY A 88 -8.86 -6.17 -8.96
CA GLY A 88 -7.74 -6.83 -8.29
C GLY A 88 -6.72 -5.86 -7.70
N TYR A 89 -5.56 -6.40 -7.31
CA TYR A 89 -4.39 -5.60 -6.93
C TYR A 89 -3.23 -5.80 -7.91
N ASP A 90 -2.34 -4.81 -7.99
CA ASP A 90 -1.12 -4.92 -8.78
C ASP A 90 -0.17 -5.95 -8.14
N THR A 91 -0.08 -7.13 -8.75
CA THR A 91 0.75 -8.25 -8.30
C THR A 91 2.26 -8.03 -8.54
N VAL A 92 2.62 -7.04 -9.35
CA VAL A 92 4.02 -6.62 -9.54
C VAL A 92 4.41 -5.71 -8.38
N ALA A 93 3.56 -4.76 -8.01
CA ALA A 93 3.81 -3.85 -6.90
C ALA A 93 3.64 -4.51 -5.53
N TYR A 94 2.71 -5.46 -5.39
CA TYR A 94 2.36 -6.07 -4.11
C TYR A 94 2.27 -7.60 -4.17
N THR A 95 2.54 -8.25 -3.04
CA THR A 95 2.39 -9.69 -2.88
C THR A 95 1.74 -10.00 -1.55
N VAL A 96 0.69 -10.81 -1.60
CA VAL A 96 0.02 -11.34 -0.40
C VAL A 96 0.61 -12.70 -0.08
N THR A 97 1.03 -12.91 1.16
CA THR A 97 1.49 -14.22 1.61
C THR A 97 0.31 -15.17 1.71
N PRO A 98 0.35 -16.36 1.09
CA PRO A 98 -0.70 -17.35 1.23
C PRO A 98 -0.87 -17.79 2.69
N ALA A 99 -2.11 -17.83 3.16
CA ALA A 99 -2.47 -18.38 4.45
C ALA A 99 -3.93 -18.84 4.40
N ASP A 100 -4.18 -20.05 4.92
CA ASP A 100 -5.51 -20.63 4.96
C ASP A 100 -6.37 -19.90 5.99
N LEU A 101 -7.59 -19.55 5.60
CA LEU A 101 -8.56 -18.85 6.45
C LEU A 101 -9.46 -19.80 7.23
N GLY A 102 -9.22 -21.12 7.20
CA GLY A 102 -10.06 -22.12 7.84
C GLY A 102 -11.12 -22.69 6.89
N SER A 103 -12.22 -23.20 7.45
CA SER A 103 -13.29 -23.84 6.66
C SER A 103 -14.70 -23.43 7.08
N ALA A 104 -14.87 -22.77 8.22
CA ALA A 104 -16.14 -22.22 8.64
C ALA A 104 -16.31 -20.77 8.13
N LEU A 105 -17.55 -20.41 7.81
CA LEU A 105 -17.92 -19.03 7.51
C LEU A 105 -17.55 -18.11 8.68
N GLY A 106 -16.71 -17.11 8.43
CA GLY A 106 -16.26 -16.17 9.44
C GLY A 106 -15.00 -16.57 10.21
N ASP A 107 -14.38 -17.70 9.88
CA ASP A 107 -13.02 -17.98 10.36
C ASP A 107 -12.08 -16.86 9.89
N THR A 108 -11.14 -16.46 10.74
CA THR A 108 -10.24 -15.32 10.45
C THR A 108 -8.78 -15.72 10.60
N ALA A 109 -7.94 -15.17 9.74
CA ALA A 109 -6.48 -15.22 9.90
C ALA A 109 -5.84 -13.86 9.59
N ALA A 110 -4.62 -13.66 10.09
CA ALA A 110 -3.83 -12.50 9.73
C ALA A 110 -3.17 -12.72 8.36
N CYS A 111 -3.57 -11.93 7.37
CA CYS A 111 -2.97 -11.92 6.03
C CYS A 111 -1.86 -10.86 5.97
N THR A 112 -0.73 -11.21 5.37
CA THR A 112 0.41 -10.30 5.20
C THR A 112 0.47 -9.80 3.77
N LEU A 113 0.46 -8.48 3.61
CA LEU A 113 0.73 -7.77 2.36
C LEU A 113 2.18 -7.26 2.37
N ARG A 114 2.90 -7.46 1.27
CA ARG A 114 4.25 -6.93 1.06
C ARG A 114 4.28 -6.05 -0.18
N GLN A 115 4.86 -4.86 -0.07
CA GLN A 115 5.21 -4.05 -1.23
C GLN A 115 6.57 -4.53 -1.78
N ASN A 116 6.64 -4.84 -3.07
CA ASN A 116 7.80 -5.50 -3.68
C ASN A 116 9.00 -4.56 -3.89
N SER A 117 8.77 -3.27 -4.15
CA SER A 117 9.83 -2.28 -4.37
C SER A 117 10.63 -2.00 -3.10
N SER A 118 9.94 -1.87 -1.98
CA SER A 118 10.49 -1.31 -0.74
C SER A 118 10.49 -2.33 0.40
N SER A 119 9.98 -3.54 0.14
CA SER A 119 9.87 -4.65 1.08
C SER A 119 9.11 -4.33 2.37
N LYS A 120 8.37 -3.21 2.40
CA LYS A 120 7.48 -2.84 3.50
C LYS A 120 6.31 -3.81 3.56
N THR A 121 5.83 -4.09 4.77
CA THR A 121 4.74 -5.04 5.00
C THR A 121 3.66 -4.43 5.87
N ALA A 122 2.41 -4.72 5.57
CA ALA A 122 1.26 -4.46 6.44
C ALA A 122 0.44 -5.73 6.60
N THR A 123 -0.37 -5.79 7.66
CA THR A 123 -1.25 -6.93 7.91
C THR A 123 -2.70 -6.49 7.82
N PHE A 124 -3.55 -7.37 7.32
CA PHE A 124 -4.99 -7.20 7.31
C PHE A 124 -5.68 -8.48 7.76
N GLN A 125 -6.92 -8.37 8.22
CA GLN A 125 -7.70 -9.53 8.64
C GLN A 125 -8.35 -10.17 7.41
N GLY A 126 -7.95 -11.40 7.12
CA GLY A 126 -8.67 -12.26 6.19
C GLY A 126 -9.87 -12.89 6.86
N ILE A 127 -10.96 -13.05 6.14
CA ILE A 127 -12.21 -13.64 6.64
C ILE A 127 -12.68 -14.67 5.63
N ASN A 128 -12.86 -15.91 6.10
CA ASN A 128 -13.37 -16.99 5.28
C ASN A 128 -14.85 -16.77 4.94
N ALA A 129 -15.17 -16.95 3.66
CA ALA A 129 -16.51 -16.91 3.13
C ALA A 129 -16.63 -18.06 2.12
N PRO A 130 -17.04 -19.27 2.53
CA PRO A 130 -17.16 -20.42 1.64
C PRO A 130 -18.34 -20.31 0.65
#